data_AF-A0A0D0C691-F1
#
_entry.id   AF-A0A0D0C691-F1
#
_cell.length_a   1.000
_cell.length_b   1.000
_cell.length_c   1.000
_cell.angle_alpha   90.00
_cell.angle_beta   90.00
_cell.angle_gamma   90.00
#
_symmetry.space_group_name_H-M   'P 1'
#
loop_
_entity.id
_entity.type
_entity.pdbx_description
1 polymer ?
#
loop_
_entity_poly.entity_id
_entity_poly.type
_entity_poly.pdbx_seq_one_letter_code
_entity_poly.pdbx_strand_id
1 'polypeptide(L)'
;HSIGVHSFEALTLSVFQEIWGLGIPLLVTDVGRHFKFQWNPEYFIENYGDKECFIVDPQTDYSKKVTVWDFFTEFGNYAGRGTTFSGNSKKAWKLKDWPPSAAFQEEFPELFEDFSNAVPMPSYIRKDGVLNIAAHFPMNAVAPDLGPKMYNAMASDQTLGSKGTTHLHMDIADAVNVMTYAADCPDGLPGCAAWDLFCPEDLGKLQRFLKERLPESCSDPVYSQQVYLDEHMQ
;
A
#
# COMPACT_ATOMS: atom_id res chain seq x y z
N HIS A 1 -17.15 3.35 12.70
CA HIS A 1 -16.49 4.10 13.80
C HIS A 1 -15.53 5.10 13.17
N SER A 2 -15.40 6.32 13.71
CA SER A 2 -14.39 7.28 13.22
C SER A 2 -13.00 6.83 13.67
N ILE A 3 -12.07 6.70 12.73
CA ILE A 3 -10.66 6.41 13.02
C ILE A 3 -10.05 7.59 13.79
N GLY A 4 -9.28 7.31 14.85
CA GLY A 4 -8.56 8.34 15.59
C GLY A 4 -7.50 8.98 14.72
N VAL A 5 -7.50 10.32 14.63
CA VAL A 5 -6.52 11.09 13.83
C VAL A 5 -5.58 11.82 14.77
N HIS A 6 -4.27 11.58 14.60
CA HIS A 6 -3.23 12.18 15.42
C HIS A 6 -2.12 12.74 14.52
N SER A 7 -1.64 13.95 14.78
CA SER A 7 -0.40 14.40 14.15
C SER A 7 0.80 13.60 14.66
N PHE A 8 1.82 13.44 13.82
CA PHE A 8 3.05 12.73 14.18
C PHE A 8 3.61 13.16 15.55
N GLU A 9 3.66 14.46 15.82
CA GLU A 9 4.23 15.02 17.06
C GLU A 9 3.31 14.87 18.28
N ALA A 10 2.00 14.78 18.06
CA ALA A 10 1.03 14.64 19.14
C ALA A 10 0.86 13.18 19.58
N LEU A 11 1.25 12.21 18.75
CA LEU A 11 1.14 10.80 19.04
C LEU A 11 2.31 10.35 19.91
N THR A 12 2.13 10.38 21.24
CA THR A 12 3.12 9.83 22.17
C THR A 12 2.99 8.31 22.27
N LEU A 13 4.03 7.64 22.76
CA LEU A 13 4.02 6.19 22.99
C LEU A 13 2.85 5.73 23.87
N SER A 14 2.53 6.48 24.94
CA SER A 14 1.44 6.13 25.84
C SER A 14 0.07 6.26 25.19
N VAL A 15 -0.15 7.32 24.40
CA VAL A 15 -1.38 7.53 23.65
C VAL A 15 -1.54 6.45 22.59
N PHE A 16 -0.47 6.14 21.86
CA PHE A 16 -0.47 5.03 20.90
C PHE A 16 -0.81 3.70 21.57
N GLN A 17 -0.21 3.37 22.71
CA GLN A 17 -0.46 2.11 23.42
C GLN A 17 -1.89 1.99 23.94
N GLU A 18 -2.49 3.08 24.41
CA GLU A 18 -3.90 3.11 24.84
C GLU A 18 -4.83 2.80 23.67
N ILE A 19 -4.61 3.41 22.50
CA ILE A 19 -5.41 3.21 21.29
C ILE A 19 -5.16 1.81 20.71
N TRP A 20 -3.89 1.45 20.50
CA TRP A 20 -3.48 0.19 19.88
C TRP A 20 -3.91 -1.01 20.72
N GLY A 21 -3.92 -0.89 22.05
CA GLY A 21 -4.43 -1.92 22.96
C GLY A 21 -5.92 -2.23 22.80
N LEU A 22 -6.69 -1.36 22.13
CA LEU A 22 -8.10 -1.60 21.80
C LEU A 22 -8.30 -2.36 20.48
N GLY A 23 -7.22 -2.61 19.71
CA GLY A 23 -7.30 -3.27 18.41
C GLY A 23 -7.93 -2.42 17.31
N ILE A 24 -7.90 -1.08 17.46
CA ILE A 24 -8.49 -0.15 16.49
C ILE A 24 -7.40 0.49 15.60
N PRO A 25 -7.66 0.68 14.29
CA PRO A 25 -6.75 1.41 13.42
C PRO A 25 -6.66 2.89 13.79
N LEU A 26 -5.55 3.52 13.43
CA LEU A 26 -5.25 4.93 13.67
C LEU A 26 -4.66 5.59 12.43
N LEU A 27 -4.97 6.87 12.24
CA LEU A 27 -4.43 7.70 11.17
C LEU A 27 -3.41 8.68 11.76
N VAL A 28 -2.18 8.63 11.27
CA VAL A 28 -1.13 9.60 11.63
C VAL A 28 -0.95 10.62 10.52
N THR A 29 -1.10 11.91 10.82
CA THR A 29 -0.89 13.00 9.87
C THR A 29 0.51 13.58 9.98
N ASP A 30 0.90 14.33 8.95
CA ASP A 30 2.17 15.09 8.92
C ASP A 30 3.42 14.22 8.97
N VAL A 31 3.33 12.94 8.58
CA VAL A 31 4.49 12.03 8.48
C VAL A 31 5.47 12.48 7.38
N GLY A 32 4.95 13.03 6.29
CA GLY A 32 5.72 13.41 5.09
C GLY A 32 6.92 14.31 5.36
N ARG A 33 6.84 15.23 6.33
CA ARG A 33 7.92 16.18 6.66
C ARG A 33 9.14 15.52 7.32
N HIS A 34 9.03 14.26 7.73
CA HIS A 34 10.11 13.52 8.39
C HIS A 34 10.96 12.73 7.38
N PHE A 35 10.53 12.65 6.12
CA PHE A 35 11.34 12.08 5.03
C PHE A 35 12.37 13.10 4.56
N LYS A 36 13.61 12.64 4.36
CA LYS A 36 14.72 13.39 3.79
C LYS A 36 14.63 13.43 2.27
N PHE A 37 14.22 12.33 1.64
CA PHE A 37 14.05 12.26 0.18
C PHE A 37 12.63 12.64 -0.23
N GLN A 38 12.48 13.06 -1.48
CA GLN A 38 11.17 13.29 -2.06
C GLN A 38 10.68 11.97 -2.66
N TRP A 39 9.77 11.29 -1.98
CA TRP A 39 9.22 10.00 -2.42
C TRP A 39 8.11 10.21 -3.45
N ASN A 40 8.47 10.81 -4.60
CA ASN A 40 7.59 11.20 -5.68
C ASN A 40 8.06 10.65 -7.05
N PRO A 41 7.21 10.71 -8.10
CA PRO A 41 7.57 10.24 -9.43
C PRO A 41 8.87 10.83 -9.98
N GLU A 42 9.11 12.14 -9.79
CA GLU A 42 10.29 12.84 -10.29
C GLU A 42 11.59 12.23 -9.73
N TYR A 43 11.64 12.01 -8.42
CA TYR A 43 12.79 11.38 -7.77
C TYR A 43 13.05 9.97 -8.31
N PHE A 44 11.99 9.16 -8.47
CA PHE A 44 12.15 7.79 -8.97
C PHE A 44 12.57 7.75 -10.44
N ILE A 45 12.09 8.69 -11.26
CA ILE A 45 12.53 8.87 -12.64
C ILE A 45 14.02 9.22 -12.70
N GLU A 46 14.45 10.20 -11.91
CA GLU A 46 15.83 10.70 -11.92
C GLU A 46 16.84 9.65 -11.45
N ASN A 47 16.50 8.89 -10.40
CA ASN A 47 17.44 7.98 -9.74
C ASN A 47 17.36 6.53 -10.24
N TYR A 48 16.20 6.11 -10.78
CA TYR A 48 15.97 4.71 -11.15
C TYR A 48 15.30 4.54 -12.51
N GLY A 49 15.14 5.60 -13.31
CA GLY A 49 14.37 5.58 -14.54
C GLY A 49 14.80 4.52 -15.56
N ASP A 50 16.07 4.14 -15.59
CA ASP A 50 16.64 3.11 -16.48
C ASP A 50 16.36 1.67 -16.02
N LYS A 51 15.88 1.49 -14.77
CA LYS A 51 15.61 0.16 -14.22
C LYS A 51 14.37 -0.44 -14.85
N GLU A 52 14.46 -1.72 -15.17
CA GLU A 52 13.33 -2.49 -15.66
C GLU A 52 12.43 -2.91 -14.50
N CYS A 53 11.12 -2.84 -14.70
CA CYS A 53 10.11 -3.27 -13.75
C CYS A 53 8.94 -3.95 -14.47
N PHE A 54 8.04 -4.54 -13.69
CA PHE A 54 6.81 -5.13 -14.21
C PHE A 54 5.61 -4.31 -13.77
N ILE A 55 4.70 -4.05 -14.70
CA ILE A 55 3.39 -3.48 -14.42
C ILE A 55 2.32 -4.54 -14.62
N VAL A 56 1.27 -4.49 -13.81
CA VAL A 56 0.11 -5.38 -13.89
C VAL A 56 -1.18 -4.56 -13.99
N ASP A 57 -2.10 -5.01 -14.84
CA ASP A 57 -3.46 -4.52 -14.88
C ASP A 57 -4.32 -5.34 -13.90
N PRO A 58 -4.77 -4.76 -12.78
CA PRO A 58 -5.52 -5.49 -11.75
C PRO A 58 -6.85 -6.04 -12.29
N GLN A 59 -7.39 -5.48 -13.39
CA GLN A 59 -8.65 -5.96 -13.96
C GLN A 59 -8.47 -7.27 -14.73
N THR A 60 -7.35 -7.44 -15.44
CA THR A 60 -7.13 -8.55 -16.39
C THR A 60 -6.00 -9.48 -16.01
N ASP A 61 -5.27 -9.17 -14.93
CA ASP A 61 -4.00 -9.83 -14.53
C ASP A 61 -2.91 -9.81 -15.62
N TYR A 62 -3.12 -9.03 -16.68
CA TYR A 62 -2.14 -8.87 -17.74
C TYR A 62 -0.93 -8.11 -17.19
N SER A 63 0.25 -8.70 -17.36
CA SER A 63 1.51 -8.10 -16.94
C SER A 63 2.40 -7.77 -18.14
N LYS A 64 3.17 -6.70 -18.01
CA LYS A 64 4.12 -6.25 -19.03
C LYS A 64 5.37 -5.70 -18.37
N LYS A 65 6.51 -5.92 -19.03
CA LYS A 65 7.80 -5.34 -18.67
C LYS A 65 7.94 -3.93 -19.26
N VAL A 66 8.31 -2.97 -18.43
CA VAL A 66 8.53 -1.56 -18.77
C VAL A 66 9.73 -1.02 -17.98
N THR A 67 10.08 0.25 -18.15
CA THR A 67 11.04 0.93 -17.27
C THR A 67 10.33 1.69 -16.15
N VAL A 68 11.05 1.97 -15.07
CA VAL A 68 10.59 2.90 -14.01
C VAL A 68 10.24 4.27 -14.63
N TRP A 69 11.03 4.73 -15.60
CA TRP A 69 10.74 5.96 -16.34
C TRP A 69 9.38 5.90 -17.05
N ASP A 70 9.10 4.81 -17.77
CA ASP A 70 7.83 4.63 -18.51
C ASP A 70 6.61 4.70 -17.58
N PHE A 71 6.72 4.07 -16.40
CA PHE A 71 5.63 4.03 -15.42
C PHE A 71 5.40 5.38 -14.76
N PHE A 72 6.45 5.99 -14.20
CA PHE A 72 6.31 7.21 -13.41
C PHE A 72 6.05 8.45 -14.29
N THR A 73 6.48 8.47 -15.55
CA THR A 73 6.12 9.53 -16.50
C THR A 73 4.61 9.60 -16.75
N GLU A 74 3.91 8.46 -16.64
CA GLU A 74 2.46 8.39 -16.79
C GLU A 74 1.70 8.57 -15.45
N PHE A 75 2.42 8.68 -14.33
CA PHE A 75 1.82 8.75 -13.00
C PHE A 75 1.20 10.12 -12.76
N GLY A 76 -0.13 10.17 -12.70
CA GLY A 76 -0.88 11.44 -12.68
C GLY A 76 -1.21 12.01 -14.06
N ASN A 77 -0.75 11.39 -15.15
CA ASN A 77 -1.14 11.77 -16.51
C ASN A 77 -2.47 11.11 -16.91
N TYR A 78 -3.60 11.65 -16.45
CA TYR A 78 -4.91 11.05 -16.72
C TYR A 78 -5.30 11.05 -18.21
N ALA A 79 -4.91 12.08 -18.96
CA ALA A 79 -5.28 12.21 -20.37
C ALA A 79 -4.39 11.39 -21.32
N GLY A 80 -3.09 11.29 -21.01
CA GLY A 80 -2.11 10.58 -21.83
C GLY A 80 -1.72 9.19 -21.31
N ARG A 81 -2.41 8.68 -20.28
CA ARG A 81 -2.07 7.39 -19.66
C ARG A 81 -1.86 6.29 -20.71
N GLY A 82 -0.81 5.49 -20.55
CA GLY A 82 -0.54 4.33 -21.41
C GLY A 82 0.09 4.63 -22.78
N THR A 83 0.44 5.90 -23.05
CA THR A 83 1.13 6.30 -24.27
C THR A 83 2.59 5.84 -24.31
N THR A 84 3.30 5.90 -23.18
CA THR A 84 4.73 5.54 -23.09
C THR A 84 5.00 4.07 -23.39
N PHE A 85 4.09 3.17 -23.02
CA PHE A 85 4.26 1.72 -23.22
C PHE A 85 3.22 1.08 -24.15
N SER A 86 2.64 1.84 -25.09
CA SER A 86 1.76 1.32 -26.17
C SER A 86 0.61 0.43 -25.65
N GLY A 87 -0.07 0.89 -24.59
CA GLY A 87 -1.17 0.18 -23.94
C GLY A 87 -2.53 0.83 -24.17
N ASN A 88 -3.59 0.21 -23.66
CA ASN A 88 -4.89 0.88 -23.55
C ASN A 88 -4.79 1.95 -22.44
N SER A 89 -5.16 3.18 -22.78
CA SER A 89 -5.04 4.37 -21.93
C SER A 89 -5.94 4.36 -20.69
N LYS A 90 -6.88 3.42 -20.60
CA LYS A 90 -7.86 3.36 -19.50
C LYS A 90 -7.49 2.41 -18.35
N LYS A 91 -6.34 1.73 -18.40
CA LYS A 91 -5.98 0.72 -17.38
C LYS A 91 -5.42 1.36 -16.10
N ALA A 92 -5.76 0.81 -14.94
CA ALA A 92 -5.24 1.21 -13.63
C ALA A 92 -3.95 0.43 -13.32
N TRP A 93 -2.88 0.67 -14.09
CA TRP A 93 -1.64 -0.08 -13.95
C TRP A 93 -1.02 0.06 -12.57
N LYS A 94 -0.49 -1.04 -12.05
CA LYS A 94 0.23 -1.12 -10.78
C LYS A 94 1.64 -1.63 -11.01
N LEU A 95 2.63 -1.07 -10.31
CA LEU A 95 3.96 -1.69 -10.23
C LEU A 95 3.85 -2.99 -9.43
N LYS A 96 4.28 -4.08 -10.06
CA LYS A 96 4.31 -5.41 -9.46
C LYS A 96 5.68 -5.63 -8.83
N ASP A 97 5.67 -5.93 -7.53
CA ASP A 97 6.84 -6.36 -6.77
C ASP A 97 8.06 -5.47 -7.04
N TRP A 98 7.94 -4.16 -6.77
CA TRP A 98 9.04 -3.21 -6.93
C TRP A 98 9.45 -2.63 -5.58
N PRO A 99 10.72 -2.79 -5.14
CA PRO A 99 11.80 -3.53 -5.79
C PRO A 99 11.54 -5.05 -5.96
N PRO A 100 12.08 -5.71 -7.01
CA PRO A 100 11.88 -7.13 -7.31
C PRO A 100 12.58 -8.10 -6.35
N SER A 101 13.42 -7.62 -5.44
CA SER A 101 14.08 -8.44 -4.41
C SER A 101 13.33 -8.42 -3.07
N ALA A 102 13.43 -9.51 -2.31
CA ALA A 102 12.80 -9.64 -0.99
C ALA A 102 13.39 -8.68 0.06
N ALA A 103 14.51 -8.02 -0.23
CA ALA A 103 15.18 -7.11 0.70
C ALA A 103 15.27 -5.71 0.12
N PHE A 104 14.22 -4.90 0.32
CA PHE A 104 14.21 -3.46 0.00
C PHE A 104 15.47 -2.74 0.49
N GLN A 105 15.98 -3.14 1.66
CA GLN A 105 17.22 -2.60 2.25
C GLN A 105 18.47 -2.85 1.40
N GLU A 106 18.56 -3.99 0.71
CA GLU A 106 19.72 -4.30 -0.14
C GLU A 106 19.68 -3.51 -1.44
N GLU A 107 18.48 -3.35 -2.02
CA GLU A 107 18.29 -2.68 -3.30
C GLU A 107 18.27 -1.15 -3.17
N PHE A 108 17.64 -0.63 -2.12
CA PHE A 108 17.49 0.79 -1.85
C PHE A 108 17.88 1.13 -0.40
N PRO A 109 19.16 1.01 -0.02
CA PRO A 109 19.60 1.20 1.37
C PRO A 109 19.31 2.60 1.91
N GLU A 110 19.51 3.65 1.10
CA GLU A 110 19.25 5.03 1.52
C GLU A 110 17.76 5.31 1.73
N LEU A 111 16.89 4.78 0.85
CA LEU A 111 15.44 4.88 1.02
C LEU A 111 14.94 4.04 2.20
N PHE A 112 15.54 2.87 2.44
CA PHE A 112 15.23 2.06 3.61
C PHE A 112 15.52 2.82 4.91
N GLU A 113 16.69 3.45 4.99
CA GLU A 113 17.08 4.25 6.14
C GLU A 113 16.16 5.46 6.32
N ASP A 114 15.86 6.17 5.23
CA ASP A 114 14.95 7.33 5.25
C ASP A 114 13.56 6.95 5.76
N PHE A 115 12.97 5.88 5.22
CA PHE A 115 11.69 5.35 5.69
C PHE A 115 11.76 4.96 7.17
N SER A 116 12.79 4.22 7.58
CA SER A 116 12.97 3.76 8.97
C SER A 116 13.14 4.91 9.97
N ASN A 117 13.60 6.08 9.53
CA ASN A 117 13.73 7.27 10.34
C ASN A 117 12.46 8.13 10.35
N ALA A 118 11.63 8.05 9.30
CA ALA A 118 10.41 8.83 9.15
C ALA A 118 9.15 8.16 9.73
N VAL A 119 9.15 6.85 9.97
CA VAL A 119 7.97 6.15 10.50
C VAL A 119 7.55 6.64 11.89
N PRO A 120 6.23 6.72 12.17
CA PRO A 120 5.76 6.95 13.52
C PRO A 120 6.09 5.74 14.41
N MET A 121 6.05 5.93 15.73
CA MET A 121 6.23 4.86 16.72
C MET A 121 7.41 3.91 16.41
N PRO A 122 8.65 4.44 16.30
CA PRO A 122 9.81 3.66 15.87
C PRO A 122 10.08 2.43 16.75
N SER A 123 9.69 2.47 18.03
CA SER A 123 9.81 1.33 18.95
C SER A 123 8.97 0.12 18.55
N TYR A 124 7.86 0.33 17.84
CA TYR A 124 6.97 -0.72 17.33
C TYR A 124 7.27 -1.08 15.87
N ILE A 125 7.58 -0.07 15.05
CA ILE A 125 7.58 -0.24 13.58
C ILE A 125 8.96 -0.64 13.04
N ARG A 126 10.05 -0.07 13.57
CA ARG A 126 11.39 -0.35 13.02
C ARG A 126 11.81 -1.79 13.26
N LYS A 127 12.67 -2.32 12.38
CA LYS A 127 13.26 -3.66 12.53
C LYS A 127 14.14 -3.81 13.77
N ASP A 128 14.67 -2.71 14.30
CA ASP A 128 15.44 -2.62 15.55
C ASP A 128 14.60 -2.08 16.73
N GLY A 129 13.27 -1.95 16.55
CA GLY A 129 12.37 -1.43 17.56
C GLY A 129 12.26 -2.35 18.77
N VAL A 130 12.47 -1.80 19.97
CA VAL A 130 12.48 -2.59 21.22
C VAL A 130 11.15 -3.29 21.53
N LEU A 131 10.02 -2.75 21.06
CA LEU A 131 8.68 -3.32 21.21
C LEU A 131 8.20 -4.07 19.96
N ASN A 132 9.03 -4.13 18.90
CA ASN A 132 8.76 -4.95 17.74
C ASN A 132 9.18 -6.40 18.04
N ILE A 133 8.23 -7.31 18.18
CA ILE A 133 8.52 -8.71 18.50
C ILE A 133 9.42 -9.36 17.45
N ALA A 134 9.32 -8.93 16.18
CA ALA A 134 10.15 -9.47 15.12
C ALA A 134 11.63 -9.06 15.23
N ALA A 135 11.94 -7.95 15.91
CA ALA A 135 13.32 -7.57 16.22
C ALA A 135 14.02 -8.59 17.14
N HIS A 136 13.23 -9.41 17.86
CA HIS A 136 13.71 -10.40 18.82
C HIS A 136 13.57 -11.84 18.30
N PHE A 137 13.33 -12.02 17.00
CA PHE A 137 13.16 -13.34 16.42
C PHE A 137 14.47 -14.15 16.52
N PRO A 138 14.43 -15.44 16.90
CA PRO A 138 15.65 -16.23 17.05
C PRO A 138 16.43 -16.33 15.73
N MET A 139 17.75 -16.10 15.78
CA MET A 139 18.63 -16.17 14.60
C MET A 139 18.65 -17.57 13.94
N ASN A 140 18.25 -18.61 14.69
CA ASN A 140 18.14 -19.99 14.20
C ASN A 140 16.74 -20.34 13.68
N ALA A 141 15.84 -19.37 13.55
CA ALA A 141 14.50 -19.54 13.01
C ALA A 141 14.33 -18.72 11.72
N VAL A 142 13.34 -19.10 10.89
CA VAL A 142 12.97 -18.33 9.70
C VAL A 142 12.16 -17.13 10.16
N ALA A 143 12.78 -15.95 10.15
CA ALA A 143 12.09 -14.71 10.46
C ALA A 143 11.02 -14.41 9.40
N PRO A 144 9.87 -13.81 9.78
CA PRO A 144 8.88 -13.36 8.82
C PRO A 144 9.46 -12.28 7.90
N ASP A 145 9.05 -12.28 6.63
CA ASP A 145 9.36 -11.23 5.66
C ASP A 145 8.59 -9.95 6.04
N LEU A 146 9.26 -9.06 6.78
CA LEU A 146 8.68 -7.82 7.29
C LEU A 146 9.30 -6.62 6.58
N GLY A 147 8.87 -6.36 5.35
CA GLY A 147 9.01 -5.10 4.63
C GLY A 147 10.36 -4.35 4.72
N PRO A 148 10.35 -3.03 4.45
CA PRO A 148 9.24 -2.27 3.85
C PRO A 148 8.92 -2.78 2.43
N LYS A 149 7.69 -2.56 1.97
CA LYS A 149 7.24 -2.84 0.60
C LYS A 149 6.70 -1.54 0.01
N MET A 150 6.98 -1.29 -1.26
CA MET A 150 6.45 -0.11 -1.96
C MET A 150 5.25 -0.50 -2.82
N TYR A 151 4.20 0.31 -2.74
CA TYR A 151 2.97 0.10 -3.50
C TYR A 151 2.72 1.33 -4.38
N ASN A 152 2.84 1.15 -5.69
CA ASN A 152 2.61 2.22 -6.66
C ASN A 152 1.53 1.79 -7.64
N ALA A 153 0.45 2.54 -7.73
CA ALA A 153 -0.64 2.25 -8.65
C ALA A 153 -1.22 3.53 -9.23
N MET A 154 -1.59 3.49 -10.50
CA MET A 154 -2.39 4.53 -11.12
C MET A 154 -3.79 4.54 -10.51
N ALA A 155 -4.42 5.71 -10.47
CA ALA A 155 -5.78 5.84 -9.95
C ALA A 155 -6.76 4.89 -10.65
N SER A 156 -7.52 4.17 -9.83
CA SER A 156 -8.72 3.43 -10.20
C SER A 156 -9.96 4.21 -9.73
N ASP A 157 -11.15 3.83 -10.18
CA ASP A 157 -12.42 4.33 -9.67
C ASP A 157 -13.11 3.33 -8.73
N GLN A 158 -14.19 3.75 -8.08
CA GLN A 158 -15.04 2.92 -7.20
C GLN A 158 -16.32 2.44 -7.92
N THR A 159 -16.41 2.65 -9.24
CA THR A 159 -17.64 2.35 -9.98
C THR A 159 -17.88 0.85 -10.07
N LEU A 160 -19.13 0.47 -10.32
CA LEU A 160 -19.55 -0.92 -10.51
C LEU A 160 -18.56 -1.74 -11.35
N GLY A 161 -18.05 -2.83 -10.78
CA GLY A 161 -17.11 -3.74 -11.45
C GLY A 161 -15.64 -3.31 -11.41
N SER A 162 -15.32 -2.21 -10.73
CA SER A 162 -13.94 -1.90 -10.36
C SER A 162 -13.34 -3.02 -9.52
N LYS A 163 -12.03 -3.25 -9.67
CA LYS A 163 -11.27 -4.19 -8.83
C LYS A 163 -10.39 -3.48 -7.81
N GLY A 164 -10.45 -2.15 -7.74
CA GLY A 164 -9.54 -1.37 -6.90
C GLY A 164 -8.06 -1.61 -7.24
N THR A 165 -7.17 -1.08 -6.41
CA THR A 165 -5.71 -1.25 -6.56
C THR A 165 -5.13 -2.30 -5.61
N THR A 166 -5.88 -2.62 -4.56
CA THR A 166 -5.56 -3.63 -3.55
C THR A 166 -6.86 -4.32 -3.17
N HIS A 167 -6.90 -5.64 -3.34
CA HIS A 167 -8.06 -6.45 -2.98
C HIS A 167 -8.14 -6.63 -1.46
N LEU A 168 -9.34 -6.97 -0.99
CA LEU A 168 -9.61 -7.37 0.39
C LEU A 168 -8.71 -8.53 0.79
N HIS A 169 -7.98 -8.35 1.89
CA HIS A 169 -7.11 -9.36 2.49
C HIS A 169 -6.97 -9.07 3.99
N MET A 170 -6.37 -10.02 4.71
CA MET A 170 -6.00 -9.87 6.11
C MET A 170 -4.50 -10.11 6.24
N ASP A 171 -3.78 -9.14 6.77
CA ASP A 171 -2.37 -9.30 7.11
C ASP A 171 -2.22 -10.15 8.37
N ILE A 172 -1.18 -10.97 8.40
CA ILE A 172 -0.84 -11.85 9.53
C ILE A 172 -0.08 -11.08 10.62
N ALA A 173 0.52 -9.95 10.27
CA ALA A 173 1.31 -9.10 11.15
C ALA A 173 0.80 -7.66 11.12
N ASP A 174 1.15 -6.90 12.16
CA ASP A 174 0.86 -5.47 12.22
C ASP A 174 1.53 -4.73 11.04
N ALA A 175 0.84 -3.74 10.48
CA ALA A 175 1.30 -2.99 9.32
C ALA A 175 1.14 -1.48 9.52
N VAL A 176 2.06 -0.72 8.94
CA VAL A 176 1.95 0.72 8.75
C VAL A 176 2.04 1.03 7.26
N ASN A 177 1.10 1.83 6.76
CA ASN A 177 1.10 2.33 5.39
C ASN A 177 1.29 3.83 5.42
N VAL A 178 2.30 4.34 4.70
CA VAL A 178 2.60 5.77 4.61
C VAL A 178 2.37 6.22 3.18
N MET A 179 1.40 7.12 2.98
CA MET A 179 1.18 7.75 1.68
C MET A 179 2.20 8.87 1.49
N THR A 180 3.16 8.67 0.59
CA THR A 180 4.21 9.66 0.33
C THR A 180 3.91 10.58 -0.84
N TYR A 181 3.08 10.13 -1.78
CA TYR A 181 2.70 10.90 -2.96
C TYR A 181 1.33 10.46 -3.49
N ALA A 182 0.53 11.44 -3.89
CA ALA A 182 -0.68 11.23 -4.69
C ALA A 182 -0.77 12.36 -5.72
N ALA A 183 -0.99 12.02 -6.99
CA ALA A 183 -1.21 13.02 -8.03
C ALA A 183 -2.61 13.64 -7.87
N ASP A 184 -2.72 14.94 -8.15
CA ASP A 184 -4.02 15.62 -8.13
C ASP A 184 -5.00 14.99 -9.12
N CYS A 185 -6.27 14.93 -8.73
CA CYS A 185 -7.36 14.49 -9.56
C CYS A 185 -7.56 15.44 -10.77
N PRO A 186 -8.18 14.99 -11.87
CA PRO A 186 -8.43 15.84 -13.05
C PRO A 186 -9.27 17.10 -12.77
N ASP A 187 -10.04 17.11 -11.68
CA ASP A 187 -10.84 18.25 -11.21
C ASP A 187 -10.04 19.23 -10.32
N GLY A 188 -8.75 18.97 -10.10
CA GLY A 188 -7.84 19.79 -9.29
C GLY A 188 -7.92 19.52 -7.79
N LEU A 189 -8.68 18.51 -7.34
CA LEU A 189 -8.67 18.08 -5.95
C LEU A 189 -7.42 17.23 -5.64
N PRO A 190 -6.93 17.23 -4.38
CA PRO A 190 -5.83 16.35 -3.99
C PRO A 190 -6.15 14.88 -4.23
N GLY A 191 -5.19 14.14 -4.78
CA GLY A 191 -5.29 12.69 -4.90
C GLY A 191 -5.32 12.00 -3.54
N CYS A 192 -5.94 10.82 -3.49
CA CYS A 192 -5.98 10.01 -2.29
C CYS A 192 -6.07 8.51 -2.60
N ALA A 193 -5.99 7.69 -1.55
CA ALA A 193 -6.43 6.31 -1.57
C ALA A 193 -7.62 6.17 -0.62
N ALA A 194 -8.67 5.49 -1.07
CA ALA A 194 -9.79 5.10 -0.22
C ALA A 194 -9.52 3.73 0.40
N TRP A 195 -9.75 3.60 1.70
CA TRP A 195 -9.51 2.37 2.47
C TRP A 195 -10.78 1.95 3.19
N ASP A 196 -11.21 0.72 2.93
CA ASP A 196 -12.23 0.04 3.71
C ASP A 196 -11.54 -0.91 4.68
N LEU A 197 -11.62 -0.60 5.97
CA LEU A 197 -11.03 -1.39 7.04
C LEU A 197 -12.12 -2.10 7.84
N PHE A 198 -11.92 -3.39 8.09
CA PHE A 198 -12.83 -4.22 8.86
C PHE A 198 -12.15 -4.73 10.12
N CYS A 199 -12.89 -4.76 11.23
CA CYS A 199 -12.39 -5.36 12.46
C CYS A 199 -12.20 -6.88 12.27
N PRO A 200 -11.13 -7.48 12.80
CA PRO A 200 -10.90 -8.93 12.69
C PRO A 200 -12.07 -9.78 13.19
N GLU A 201 -12.81 -9.30 14.20
CA GLU A 201 -13.98 -9.98 14.76
C GLU A 201 -15.15 -10.09 13.77
N ASP A 202 -15.20 -9.21 12.76
CA ASP A 202 -16.23 -9.20 11.73
C ASP A 202 -15.90 -10.12 10.55
N LEU A 203 -14.76 -10.82 10.55
CA LEU A 203 -14.34 -11.72 9.48
C LEU A 203 -15.45 -12.74 9.11
N GLY A 204 -16.09 -13.35 10.10
CA GLY A 204 -17.16 -14.33 9.85
C GLY A 204 -18.41 -13.71 9.21
N LYS A 205 -18.72 -12.44 9.51
CA LYS A 205 -19.82 -11.70 8.88
C LYS A 205 -19.45 -11.35 7.43
N LEU A 206 -18.24 -10.88 7.21
CA LEU A 206 -17.72 -10.51 5.89
C LEU A 206 -17.68 -11.72 4.96
N GLN A 207 -17.18 -12.86 5.43
CA GLN A 207 -17.18 -14.11 4.65
C GLN A 207 -18.60 -14.57 4.28
N ARG A 208 -19.57 -14.45 5.20
CA ARG A 208 -20.97 -14.77 4.89
C ARG A 208 -21.55 -13.84 3.84
N PHE A 209 -21.36 -12.54 4.04
CA PHE A 209 -21.81 -11.50 3.11
C PHE A 209 -21.29 -11.72 1.69
N LEU A 210 -20.00 -12.06 1.55
CA LEU A 210 -19.34 -12.32 0.29
C LEU A 210 -19.81 -13.64 -0.35
N LYS A 211 -19.98 -14.71 0.42
CA LYS A 211 -20.49 -16.00 -0.09
C LYS A 211 -21.90 -15.89 -0.68
N GLU A 212 -22.73 -15.00 -0.18
CA GLU A 212 -24.08 -14.75 -0.71
C GLU A 212 -24.07 -13.98 -2.04
N ARG A 213 -22.97 -13.30 -2.37
CA ARG A 213 -22.87 -12.37 -3.52
C ARG A 213 -21.89 -12.83 -4.60
N LEU A 214 -21.00 -13.76 -4.28
CA LEU A 214 -20.02 -14.30 -5.20
C LEU A 214 -20.44 -15.70 -5.68
N PRO A 215 -19.99 -16.13 -6.88
CA PRO A 215 -20.26 -17.48 -7.37
C PRO A 215 -19.76 -18.56 -6.39
N GLU A 216 -20.49 -19.68 -6.27
CA GLU A 216 -20.13 -20.80 -5.37
C GLU A 216 -18.75 -21.42 -5.66
N SER A 217 -18.20 -21.19 -6.86
CA SER A 217 -16.86 -21.64 -7.27
C SER A 217 -15.72 -20.79 -6.69
N CYS A 218 -16.02 -19.65 -6.05
CA CYS A 218 -15.01 -18.80 -5.44
C CYS A 218 -14.46 -19.46 -4.16
N SER A 219 -13.13 -19.59 -4.07
CA SER A 219 -12.45 -19.96 -2.81
C SER A 219 -12.70 -18.90 -1.74
N ASP A 220 -12.32 -19.17 -0.48
CA ASP A 220 -12.58 -18.22 0.62
C ASP A 220 -12.12 -16.80 0.24
N PRO A 221 -13.06 -15.85 0.09
CA PRO A 221 -12.80 -14.62 -0.67
C PRO A 221 -11.84 -13.66 0.03
N VAL A 222 -11.65 -13.82 1.34
CA VAL A 222 -10.71 -13.02 2.13
C VAL A 222 -9.29 -13.60 2.03
N TYR A 223 -9.16 -14.93 2.02
CA TYR A 223 -7.86 -15.58 1.90
C TYR A 223 -7.38 -15.68 0.44
N SER A 224 -8.30 -15.67 -0.52
CA SER A 224 -7.95 -15.72 -1.94
C SER A 224 -7.39 -14.39 -2.46
N GLN A 225 -7.64 -13.27 -1.77
CA GLN A 225 -7.24 -11.92 -2.17
C GLN A 225 -7.73 -11.54 -3.58
N GLN A 226 -8.95 -11.95 -3.93
CA GLN A 226 -9.51 -11.76 -5.28
C GLN A 226 -10.67 -10.76 -5.34
N VAL A 227 -11.07 -10.20 -4.20
CA VAL A 227 -12.32 -9.43 -4.09
C VAL A 227 -12.03 -7.98 -3.73
N TYR A 228 -12.70 -7.06 -4.43
CA TYR A 228 -12.81 -5.66 -4.04
C TYR A 228 -14.29 -5.36 -3.82
N LEU A 229 -14.60 -4.59 -2.77
CA LEU A 229 -15.96 -4.16 -2.46
C LEU A 229 -16.20 -2.84 -3.20
N ASP A 230 -16.94 -2.90 -4.31
CA ASP A 230 -17.34 -1.69 -5.04
C ASP A 230 -18.52 -0.98 -4.35
N GLU A 231 -18.99 0.12 -4.94
CA GLU A 231 -20.07 0.96 -4.39
C GLU A 231 -21.39 0.21 -4.10
N HIS A 232 -21.61 -0.98 -4.66
CA HIS A 232 -22.80 -1.79 -4.39
C HIS A 232 -22.61 -2.79 -3.23
N MET A 233 -21.36 -3.01 -2.82
CA MET A 233 -20.99 -3.92 -1.73
C MET A 233 -20.61 -3.20 -0.43
N GLN A 234 -20.42 -1.87 -0.49
CA GLN A 234 -20.22 -0.97 0.66
C GLN A 234 -21.56 -0.56 1.30
#